data_AF-A0AA37NYH7-F1
#
_entry.id   AF-A0AA37NYH7-F1
#
_cell.length_a   1.000
_cell.length_b   1.000
_cell.length_c   1.000
_cell.angle_alpha   90.00
_cell.angle_beta   90.00
_cell.angle_gamma   90.00
#
_symmetry.space_group_name_H-M   'P 1'
#
loop_
_entity.id
_entity.type
_entity.pdbx_description
1 polymer ?
#
loop_
_entity_poly.entity_id
_entity_poly.type
_entity_poly.pdbx_seq_one_letter_code
_entity_poly.pdbx_strand_id
1 'polypeptide(L)'
;MTAKLAQLDFYGTGLVVPGSVSLILALQWGGSVFAWNDRKIIALLVLSVTLFVGFILVQTFLPKTATIPPRIFKQRSILAGFLSTICAIQGVSAVESGIRFLPLVLSMVVAMLTAGALIRRIGYYTPVMIFGLCLMAIGAGLMYTLQVDTGSPQWIGYQIIYGIGAGSATQVPNIAAQTVLPKPDVPVGVSLMYFGNFMGSAILLSVAQNILNSQLLYRLSAIPSINPETVLNNGVTSLTDLPTSIRMTVLVAYNEAIRHVFLVALILVCMSMLGALSLEWRSTKEAHGQEKVHTKTAA
;
A
#
# COMPACT_ATOMS: atom_id res chain seq x y z
N MET A 1 8.39 26.83 10.50
CA MET A 1 7.95 25.48 10.88
C MET A 1 6.44 25.44 10.96
N THR A 2 5.80 26.39 11.65
CA THR A 2 4.35 26.63 11.63
C THR A 2 3.76 26.79 10.21
N ALA A 3 4.43 27.50 9.29
CA ALA A 3 3.95 27.66 7.92
C ALA A 3 3.95 26.38 7.04
N LYS A 4 4.91 25.45 7.23
CA LYS A 4 4.94 24.15 6.51
C LYS A 4 3.98 23.12 7.14
N LEU A 5 3.73 23.21 8.45
CA LEU A 5 2.69 22.43 9.13
C LEU A 5 1.28 22.88 8.74
N ALA A 6 1.10 24.19 8.50
CA ALA A 6 -0.16 24.75 8.01
C ALA A 6 -0.49 24.40 6.55
N GLN A 7 0.42 23.76 5.80
CA GLN A 7 0.16 23.27 4.43
C GLN A 7 -0.29 21.81 4.38
N LEU A 8 -0.23 21.08 5.49
CA LEU A 8 -0.73 19.71 5.57
C LEU A 8 -2.24 19.73 5.78
N ASP A 9 -2.94 18.98 4.94
CA ASP A 9 -4.38 18.81 4.99
C ASP A 9 -4.83 17.89 6.15
N PHE A 10 -4.59 18.30 7.39
CA PHE A 10 -4.96 17.49 8.55
C PHE A 10 -6.46 17.21 8.60
N TYR A 11 -7.27 18.18 8.20
CA TYR A 11 -8.73 18.06 8.17
C TYR A 11 -9.20 17.13 7.07
N GLY A 12 -8.71 17.28 5.84
CA GLY A 12 -9.07 16.41 4.73
C GLY A 12 -8.59 14.98 4.93
N THR A 13 -7.34 14.81 5.38
CA THR A 13 -6.79 13.49 5.71
C THR A 13 -7.58 12.82 6.84
N GLY A 14 -7.94 13.59 7.88
CA GLY A 14 -8.74 13.12 9.01
C GLY A 14 -10.18 12.71 8.65
N LEU A 15 -10.69 13.13 7.49
CA LEU A 15 -12.03 12.78 7.01
C LEU A 15 -11.99 11.66 5.97
N VAL A 16 -11.06 11.71 5.01
CA VAL A 16 -10.99 10.75 3.89
C VAL A 16 -10.58 9.36 4.35
N VAL A 17 -9.66 9.25 5.32
CA VAL A 17 -9.18 7.96 5.83
C VAL A 17 -10.30 7.20 6.53
N PRO A 18 -10.97 7.72 7.58
CA PRO A 18 -12.09 7.02 8.21
C PRO A 18 -13.32 6.90 7.30
N GLY A 19 -13.55 7.85 6.38
CA GLY A 19 -14.63 7.76 5.38
C GLY A 19 -14.44 6.60 4.41
N SER A 20 -13.20 6.36 3.98
CA SER A 20 -12.83 5.20 3.17
C SER A 20 -13.00 3.91 3.97
N VAL A 21 -12.46 3.84 5.19
CA VAL A 21 -12.57 2.66 6.08
C VAL A 21 -14.03 2.25 6.29
N SER A 22 -14.90 3.21 6.61
CA SER A 22 -16.33 2.96 6.85
C SER A 22 -17.07 2.50 5.59
N LEU A 23 -16.78 3.08 4.42
CA LEU A 23 -17.35 2.64 3.13
C LEU A 23 -17.02 1.17 2.89
N ILE A 24 -15.74 0.86 3.05
CA ILE A 24 -15.17 -0.45 2.74
C ILE A 24 -15.78 -1.51 3.65
N LEU A 25 -15.88 -1.23 4.96
CA LEU A 25 -16.51 -2.15 5.92
C LEU A 25 -17.99 -2.38 5.60
N ALA A 26 -18.73 -1.34 5.21
CA ALA A 26 -20.13 -1.47 4.82
C ALA A 26 -20.29 -2.35 3.57
N LEU A 27 -19.45 -2.14 2.55
CA LEU A 27 -19.47 -2.93 1.32
C LEU A 27 -19.00 -4.37 1.54
N GLN A 28 -18.07 -4.60 2.47
CA GLN A 28 -17.56 -5.93 2.79
C GLN A 28 -18.61 -6.79 3.48
N TRP A 29 -19.31 -6.22 4.45
CA TRP A 29 -20.25 -6.97 5.29
C TRP A 29 -21.69 -6.92 4.77
N GLY A 30 -22.04 -5.91 3.97
CA GLY A 30 -23.33 -5.78 3.33
C GLY A 30 -23.56 -6.92 2.34
N GLY A 31 -24.59 -7.73 2.59
CA GLY A 31 -24.97 -8.86 1.75
C GLY A 31 -24.18 -10.15 1.96
N SER A 32 -23.09 -10.12 2.74
CA SER A 32 -22.30 -11.32 3.08
C SER A 32 -22.51 -11.73 4.54
N VAL A 33 -22.25 -10.83 5.49
CA VAL A 33 -22.31 -11.08 6.94
C VAL A 33 -23.57 -10.47 7.56
N PHE A 34 -23.96 -9.27 7.11
CA PHE A 34 -25.18 -8.58 7.53
C PHE A 34 -26.03 -8.27 6.31
N ALA A 35 -27.36 -8.36 6.46
CA ALA A 35 -28.25 -7.91 5.40
C ALA A 35 -28.00 -6.41 5.11
N TRP A 36 -28.18 -5.99 3.86
CA TRP A 36 -28.03 -4.58 3.48
C TRP A 36 -28.93 -3.63 4.29
N ASN A 37 -30.05 -4.15 4.79
CA ASN A 37 -31.00 -3.41 5.64
C ASN A 37 -30.64 -3.44 7.14
N ASP A 38 -29.49 -4.01 7.52
CA ASP A 38 -29.02 -4.01 8.90
C ASP A 38 -28.59 -2.60 9.32
N ARG A 39 -28.98 -2.21 10.55
CA ARG A 39 -28.68 -0.90 11.14
C ARG A 39 -27.18 -0.58 11.12
N LYS A 40 -26.31 -1.58 11.25
CA LYS A 40 -24.84 -1.40 11.22
C LYS A 40 -24.33 -1.03 9.83
N ILE A 41 -24.85 -1.66 8.77
CA ILE A 41 -24.46 -1.39 7.38
C ILE A 41 -24.93 0.00 6.97
N ILE A 42 -26.19 0.33 7.28
CA ILE A 42 -26.74 1.67 7.01
C ILE A 42 -25.95 2.74 7.77
N ALA A 43 -25.61 2.51 9.04
CA ALA A 43 -24.80 3.45 9.82
C ALA A 43 -23.40 3.67 9.22
N LEU A 44 -22.72 2.61 8.77
CA LEU A 44 -21.41 2.70 8.13
C LEU A 44 -21.48 3.41 6.77
N LEU A 45 -22.52 3.16 5.95
CA LEU A 45 -22.73 3.86 4.68
C LEU A 45 -23.00 5.36 4.89
N VAL A 46 -23.90 5.70 5.82
CA VAL A 46 -24.24 7.09 6.13
C VAL A 46 -23.02 7.82 6.70
N LEU A 47 -22.27 7.19 7.61
CA LEU A 47 -21.04 7.74 8.15
C LEU A 47 -20.01 7.99 7.04
N SER A 48 -19.82 7.04 6.14
CA SER A 48 -18.90 7.17 5.02
C SER A 48 -19.27 8.32 4.11
N VAL A 49 -20.54 8.41 3.69
CA VAL A 49 -21.03 9.51 2.85
C VAL A 49 -20.83 10.85 3.55
N THR A 50 -21.15 10.93 4.84
CA THR A 50 -20.97 12.16 5.64
C THR A 50 -19.50 12.60 5.69
N LEU A 51 -18.58 11.65 5.91
CA LEU A 51 -17.15 11.92 5.96
C LEU A 51 -16.58 12.31 4.57
N PHE A 52 -17.06 11.69 3.49
CA PHE A 52 -16.66 12.06 2.13
C PHE A 52 -17.21 13.42 1.69
N VAL A 53 -18.46 13.74 2.05
CA VAL A 53 -19.02 15.08 1.84
C VAL A 53 -18.20 16.10 2.62
N GLY A 54 -17.89 15.82 3.90
CA GLY A 54 -16.98 16.64 4.70
C GLY A 54 -15.61 16.83 4.03
N PHE A 55 -15.02 15.77 3.49
CA PHE A 55 -13.75 15.84 2.76
C PHE A 55 -13.84 16.76 1.54
N ILE A 56 -14.88 16.61 0.71
CA ILE A 56 -15.11 17.45 -0.47
C ILE A 56 -15.28 18.92 -0.06
N LEU A 57 -16.05 19.19 1.00
CA LEU A 57 -16.23 20.53 1.54
C LEU A 57 -14.88 21.10 2.01
N VAL A 58 -14.07 20.34 2.74
CA VAL A 58 -12.73 20.78 3.14
C VAL A 58 -11.83 21.05 1.93
N GLN A 59 -11.85 20.20 0.89
CA GLN A 59 -11.05 20.41 -0.33
C GLN A 59 -11.48 21.65 -1.12
N THR A 60 -12.79 21.94 -1.13
CA THR A 60 -13.36 23.07 -1.89
C THR A 60 -13.23 24.39 -1.15
N PHE A 61 -13.44 24.42 0.16
CA PHE A 61 -13.39 25.62 0.99
C PHE A 61 -11.98 25.95 1.50
N LEU A 62 -11.07 24.98 1.63
CA LEU A 62 -9.67 25.18 2.03
C LEU A 62 -8.69 24.75 0.92
N PRO A 63 -8.74 25.35 -0.29
CA PRO A 63 -7.92 24.92 -1.43
C PRO A 63 -6.41 25.17 -1.24
N LYS A 64 -6.01 26.04 -0.30
CA LYS A 64 -4.60 26.35 -0.01
C LYS A 64 -3.88 25.22 0.76
N THR A 65 -4.65 24.34 1.41
CA THR A 65 -4.17 23.21 2.21
C THR A 65 -4.72 21.89 1.70
N ALA A 66 -5.39 21.87 0.56
CA ALA A 66 -6.05 20.70 -0.01
C ALA A 66 -5.02 19.60 -0.37
N THR A 67 -5.28 18.38 0.09
CA THR A 67 -4.53 17.16 -0.31
C THR A 67 -4.60 16.99 -1.82
N ILE A 68 -5.78 17.24 -2.40
CA ILE A 68 -6.02 17.13 -3.83
C ILE A 68 -6.51 18.50 -4.32
N PRO A 69 -5.65 19.29 -4.97
CA PRO A 69 -6.05 20.57 -5.54
C PRO A 69 -7.25 20.37 -6.49
N PRO A 70 -8.41 21.05 -6.28
CA PRO A 70 -9.62 20.86 -7.08
C PRO A 70 -9.41 21.07 -8.59
N ARG A 71 -8.36 21.82 -8.96
CA ARG A 71 -7.91 22.01 -10.35
C ARG A 71 -7.50 20.71 -11.06
N ILE A 72 -6.97 19.72 -10.33
CA ILE A 72 -6.51 18.44 -10.87
C ILE A 72 -7.70 17.56 -11.26
N PHE A 73 -8.74 17.51 -10.42
CA PHE A 73 -9.97 16.77 -10.71
C PHE A 73 -10.80 17.37 -11.86
N LYS A 74 -10.65 18.67 -12.13
CA LYS A 74 -11.26 19.31 -13.30
C LYS A 74 -10.58 18.96 -14.63
N GLN A 75 -9.40 18.31 -14.59
CA GLN A 75 -8.70 17.90 -15.80
C GLN A 75 -9.31 16.61 -16.35
N ARG A 76 -9.91 16.70 -17.55
CA ARG A 76 -10.64 15.60 -18.19
C ARG A 76 -9.86 14.29 -18.25
N SER A 77 -8.56 14.33 -18.56
CA SER A 77 -7.73 13.11 -18.66
C SER A 77 -7.57 12.41 -17.31
N ILE A 78 -7.56 13.16 -16.21
CA ILE A 78 -7.43 12.59 -14.86
C ILE A 78 -8.76 11.96 -14.45
N LEU A 79 -9.88 12.64 -14.71
CA LEU A 79 -11.21 12.07 -14.45
C LEU A 79 -11.46 10.83 -15.32
N ALA A 80 -11.09 10.87 -16.61
CA ALA A 80 -11.22 9.75 -17.52
C ALA A 80 -10.33 8.57 -17.10
N GLY A 81 -9.07 8.81 -16.73
CA GLY A 81 -8.16 7.78 -16.23
C GLY A 81 -8.62 7.18 -14.89
N PHE A 82 -9.21 7.99 -14.01
CA PHE A 82 -9.78 7.52 -12.76
C PHE A 82 -11.02 6.63 -13.00
N LEU A 83 -11.95 7.08 -13.84
CA LEU A 83 -13.16 6.33 -14.19
C LEU A 83 -12.81 5.02 -14.93
N SER A 84 -11.85 5.05 -15.87
CA SER A 84 -11.43 3.84 -16.59
C SER A 84 -10.79 2.80 -15.64
N THR A 85 -10.03 3.26 -14.65
CA THR A 85 -9.41 2.37 -13.64
C THR A 85 -10.46 1.72 -12.75
N ILE A 86 -11.51 2.45 -12.36
CA ILE A 86 -12.63 1.90 -11.57
C ILE A 86 -13.44 0.89 -12.40
N CYS A 87 -13.73 1.21 -13.65
CA CYS A 87 -14.54 0.34 -14.52
C CYS A 87 -13.81 -0.93 -14.97
N ALA A 88 -12.46 -0.95 -14.99
CA ALA A 88 -11.66 -2.11 -15.38
C ALA A 88 -11.68 -3.27 -14.35
N ILE A 89 -12.23 -3.05 -13.15
CA ILE A 89 -12.18 -4.00 -12.02
C ILE A 89 -13.47 -4.85 -11.93
N GLN A 90 -14.31 -4.90 -12.97
CA GLN A 90 -15.56 -5.68 -12.90
C GLN A 90 -15.33 -7.19 -12.96
N GLY A 91 -15.28 -7.80 -11.77
CA GLY A 91 -15.41 -9.23 -11.52
C GLY A 91 -15.79 -9.42 -10.05
N VAL A 92 -16.79 -10.26 -9.78
CA VAL A 92 -17.31 -10.50 -8.41
C VAL A 92 -16.19 -11.02 -7.47
N SER A 93 -15.16 -11.69 -8.01
CA SER A 93 -13.95 -12.10 -7.25
C SER A 93 -12.92 -10.98 -7.06
N ALA A 94 -12.84 -10.02 -7.99
CA ALA A 94 -11.89 -8.91 -7.93
C ALA A 94 -12.26 -7.89 -6.85
N VAL A 95 -13.57 -7.66 -6.65
CA VAL A 95 -14.06 -6.78 -5.57
C VAL A 95 -13.68 -7.34 -4.20
N GLU A 96 -13.92 -8.63 -3.95
CA GLU A 96 -13.57 -9.24 -2.66
C GLU A 96 -12.05 -9.29 -2.42
N SER A 97 -11.27 -9.61 -3.46
CA SER A 97 -9.79 -9.56 -3.38
C SER A 97 -9.29 -8.15 -3.11
N GLY A 98 -9.88 -7.14 -3.78
CA GLY A 98 -9.61 -5.73 -3.54
C GLY A 98 -9.94 -5.33 -2.10
N ILE A 99 -11.07 -5.78 -1.54
CA ILE A 99 -11.42 -5.48 -0.15
C ILE A 99 -10.44 -6.12 0.82
N ARG A 100 -10.03 -7.37 0.57
CA ARG A 100 -9.01 -8.06 1.36
C ARG A 100 -7.61 -7.43 1.23
N PHE A 101 -7.39 -6.52 0.29
CA PHE A 101 -6.14 -5.77 0.15
C PHE A 101 -6.14 -4.43 0.91
N LEU A 102 -7.32 -3.94 1.29
CA LEU A 102 -7.46 -2.61 1.90
C LEU A 102 -6.77 -2.44 3.26
N PRO A 103 -6.73 -3.43 4.17
CA PRO A 103 -5.98 -3.28 5.42
C PRO A 103 -4.51 -2.93 5.17
N LEU A 104 -3.89 -3.54 4.17
CA LEU A 104 -2.52 -3.26 3.75
C LEU A 104 -2.37 -1.81 3.27
N VAL A 105 -3.23 -1.37 2.35
CA VAL A 105 -3.16 -0.03 1.76
C VAL A 105 -3.40 1.05 2.81
N LEU A 106 -4.40 0.88 3.66
CA LEU A 106 -4.76 1.86 4.69
C LEU A 106 -3.65 2.01 5.73
N SER A 107 -3.13 0.89 6.22
CA SER A 107 -2.01 0.89 7.17
C SER A 107 -0.74 1.50 6.57
N MET A 108 -0.48 1.22 5.28
CA MET A 108 0.61 1.84 4.53
C MET A 108 0.46 3.35 4.44
N VAL A 109 -0.70 3.87 4.04
CA VAL A 109 -0.93 5.31 3.92
C VAL A 109 -0.78 6.01 5.27
N VAL A 110 -1.37 5.46 6.33
CA VAL A 110 -1.25 6.01 7.69
C VAL A 110 0.22 6.03 8.14
N ALA A 111 0.96 4.95 7.87
CA ALA A 111 2.38 4.87 8.20
C ALA A 111 3.23 5.85 7.40
N MET A 112 2.98 6.03 6.10
CA MET A 112 3.70 7.03 5.28
C MET A 112 3.54 8.44 5.85
N LEU A 113 2.32 8.81 6.24
CA LEU A 113 2.03 10.13 6.81
C LEU A 113 2.68 10.34 8.17
N THR A 114 2.57 9.34 9.04
CA THR A 114 3.14 9.38 10.40
C THR A 114 4.66 9.32 10.38
N ALA A 115 5.27 8.50 9.51
CA ALA A 115 6.71 8.45 9.30
C ALA A 115 7.26 9.80 8.83
N GLY A 116 6.61 10.45 7.85
CA GLY A 116 7.00 11.79 7.43
C GLY A 116 6.93 12.82 8.56
N ALA A 117 5.93 12.75 9.43
CA ALA A 117 5.83 13.60 10.62
C ALA A 117 6.93 13.27 11.66
N LEU A 118 7.21 11.99 11.87
CA LEU A 118 8.21 11.51 12.81
C LEU A 118 9.62 11.93 12.38
N ILE A 119 9.97 11.78 11.10
CA ILE A 119 11.24 12.23 10.53
C ILE A 119 11.42 13.73 10.73
N ARG A 120 10.38 14.54 10.48
CA ARG A 120 10.43 15.99 10.74
C ARG A 120 10.69 16.33 12.21
N ARG A 121 10.12 15.55 13.14
CA ARG A 121 10.27 15.78 14.58
C ARG A 121 11.63 15.32 15.09
N ILE A 122 12.05 14.09 14.77
CA ILE A 122 13.33 13.51 15.15
C ILE A 122 14.46 14.30 14.49
N GLY A 123 14.32 14.59 13.19
CA GLY A 123 15.33 15.24 12.37
C GLY A 123 16.16 14.26 11.54
N TYR A 124 16.06 12.95 11.76
CA TYR A 124 16.81 11.93 11.04
C TYR A 124 15.86 10.97 10.32
N TYR A 125 16.18 10.59 9.09
CA TYR A 125 15.38 9.67 8.27
C TYR A 125 15.82 8.20 8.43
N THR A 126 17.11 7.95 8.69
CA THR A 126 17.69 6.59 8.78
C THR A 126 17.03 5.71 9.85
N PRO A 127 16.80 6.17 11.09
CA PRO A 127 16.15 5.35 12.11
C PRO A 127 14.73 4.92 11.74
N VAL A 128 13.98 5.80 11.06
CA VAL A 128 12.59 5.53 10.65
C VAL A 128 12.55 4.49 9.53
N MET A 129 13.54 4.51 8.61
CA MET A 129 13.67 3.47 7.59
C MET A 129 14.01 2.11 8.19
N ILE A 130 15.00 2.05 9.09
CA ILE A 130 15.39 0.80 9.75
C ILE A 130 14.20 0.20 10.50
N PHE A 131 13.49 1.03 11.27
CA PHE A 131 12.27 0.60 11.96
C PHE A 131 11.20 0.09 10.99
N GLY A 132 10.96 0.81 9.90
CA GLY A 132 10.02 0.41 8.85
C GLY A 132 10.38 -0.93 8.23
N LEU A 133 11.65 -1.13 7.87
CA LEU A 133 12.12 -2.39 7.28
C LEU A 133 12.05 -3.57 8.27
N CYS A 134 12.32 -3.35 9.56
CA CYS A 134 12.13 -4.37 10.58
C CYS A 134 10.67 -4.82 10.64
N LEU A 135 9.71 -3.88 10.70
CA LEU A 135 8.29 -4.20 10.69
C LEU A 135 7.85 -4.87 9.39
N MET A 136 8.38 -4.43 8.25
CA MET A 136 8.08 -5.01 6.94
C MET A 136 8.58 -6.45 6.85
N ALA A 137 9.77 -6.75 7.40
CA ALA A 137 10.30 -8.11 7.47
C ALA A 137 9.46 -8.99 8.39
N ILE A 138 9.06 -8.49 9.57
CA ILE A 138 8.16 -9.21 10.47
C ILE A 138 6.83 -9.51 9.77
N GLY A 139 6.22 -8.51 9.12
CA GLY A 139 4.97 -8.68 8.37
C GLY A 139 5.08 -9.70 7.24
N ALA A 140 6.18 -9.68 6.48
CA ALA A 140 6.44 -10.64 5.41
C ALA A 140 6.63 -12.06 5.95
N GLY A 141 7.35 -12.21 7.07
CA GLY A 141 7.51 -13.48 7.76
C GLY A 141 6.19 -14.03 8.32
N LEU A 142 5.32 -13.16 8.83
CA LEU A 142 3.98 -13.57 9.25
C LEU A 142 3.13 -14.00 8.04
N MET A 143 3.18 -13.29 6.92
CA MET A 143 2.50 -13.70 5.68
C MET A 143 2.98 -15.06 5.15
N TYR A 144 4.27 -15.39 5.33
CA TYR A 144 4.79 -16.73 5.02
C TYR A 144 4.16 -17.85 5.88
N THR A 145 3.62 -17.53 7.05
CA THR A 145 2.95 -18.52 7.92
C THR A 145 1.48 -18.77 7.57
N LEU A 146 0.92 -18.05 6.59
CA LEU A 146 -0.49 -18.20 6.21
C LEU A 146 -0.80 -19.61 5.69
N GLN A 147 -1.84 -20.20 6.25
CA GLN A 147 -2.40 -21.48 5.85
C GLN A 147 -3.82 -21.29 5.28
N VAL A 148 -4.34 -22.31 4.61
CA VAL A 148 -5.64 -22.23 3.92
C VAL A 148 -6.81 -22.00 4.88
N ASP A 149 -6.66 -22.43 6.13
CA ASP A 149 -7.63 -22.31 7.23
C ASP A 149 -7.42 -21.05 8.10
N THR A 150 -6.48 -20.18 7.75
CA THR A 150 -6.18 -18.98 8.54
C THR A 150 -7.37 -18.03 8.59
N GLY A 151 -7.78 -17.66 9.81
CA GLY A 151 -8.94 -16.82 10.05
C GLY A 151 -8.74 -15.37 9.61
N SER A 152 -9.86 -14.69 9.33
CA SER A 152 -9.87 -13.28 8.91
C SER A 152 -9.04 -12.33 9.78
N PRO A 153 -9.07 -12.41 11.12
CA PRO A 153 -8.29 -11.49 11.96
C PRO A 153 -6.77 -11.64 11.80
N GLN A 154 -6.28 -12.86 11.53
CA GLN A 154 -4.85 -13.16 11.47
C GLN A 154 -4.22 -12.55 10.22
N TRP A 155 -4.78 -12.81 9.03
CA TRP A 155 -4.21 -12.26 7.80
C TRP A 155 -4.37 -10.74 7.72
N ILE A 156 -5.45 -10.17 8.28
CA ILE A 156 -5.63 -8.71 8.39
C ILE A 156 -4.52 -8.11 9.28
N GLY A 157 -4.25 -8.71 10.45
CA GLY A 157 -3.19 -8.26 11.35
C GLY A 157 -1.82 -8.30 10.69
N TYR A 158 -1.52 -9.36 9.92
CA TYR A 158 -0.23 -9.50 9.21
C TYR A 158 -0.07 -8.44 8.12
N GLN A 159 -1.14 -8.16 7.37
CA GLN A 159 -1.17 -7.07 6.39
C GLN A 159 -0.96 -5.71 7.02
N ILE A 160 -1.55 -5.44 8.19
CA ILE A 160 -1.36 -4.15 8.87
C ILE A 160 0.11 -3.96 9.28
N ILE A 161 0.74 -4.98 9.85
CA ILE A 161 2.16 -4.91 10.26
C ILE A 161 3.05 -4.66 9.04
N TYR A 162 2.84 -5.43 7.96
CA TYR A 162 3.59 -5.23 6.71
C TYR A 162 3.35 -3.83 6.14
N GLY A 163 2.10 -3.38 6.08
CA GLY A 163 1.74 -2.07 5.54
C GLY A 163 2.38 -0.93 6.34
N ILE A 164 2.41 -1.02 7.67
CA ILE A 164 3.09 -0.03 8.51
C ILE A 164 4.59 0.04 8.19
N GLY A 165 5.23 -1.12 8.08
CA GLY A 165 6.64 -1.19 7.74
C GLY A 165 6.94 -0.63 6.35
N ALA A 166 6.19 -1.10 5.35
CA ALA A 166 6.30 -0.66 3.96
C ALA A 166 6.10 0.85 3.83
N GLY A 167 5.04 1.40 4.44
CA GLY A 167 4.74 2.83 4.40
C GLY A 167 5.78 3.70 5.10
N SER A 168 6.38 3.20 6.18
CA SER A 168 7.44 3.93 6.89
C SER A 168 8.76 3.97 6.11
N ALA A 169 9.05 2.95 5.31
CA ALA A 169 10.30 2.84 4.56
C ALA A 169 10.25 3.45 3.15
N THR A 170 9.10 3.39 2.45
CA THR A 170 9.03 3.75 1.01
C THR A 170 9.39 5.20 0.69
N GLN A 171 9.11 6.14 1.59
CA GLN A 171 9.36 7.57 1.34
C GLN A 171 10.74 8.05 1.80
N VAL A 172 11.48 7.25 2.56
CA VAL A 172 12.76 7.67 3.13
C VAL A 172 13.83 7.97 2.07
N PRO A 173 14.01 7.18 1.00
CA PRO A 173 15.01 7.48 -0.02
C PRO A 173 14.80 8.85 -0.69
N ASN A 174 13.54 9.22 -0.94
CA ASN A 174 13.19 10.53 -1.48
C ASN A 174 13.53 11.68 -0.51
N ILE A 175 13.34 11.46 0.79
CA ILE A 175 13.72 12.44 1.84
C ILE A 175 15.24 12.53 1.94
N ALA A 176 15.95 11.41 1.84
CA ALA A 176 17.41 11.36 1.85
C ALA A 176 17.98 12.18 0.69
N ALA A 177 17.51 11.94 -0.55
CA ALA A 177 17.93 12.70 -1.73
C ALA A 177 17.71 14.22 -1.57
N GLN A 178 16.56 14.63 -1.02
CA GLN A 178 16.27 16.04 -0.71
C GLN A 178 17.17 16.63 0.39
N THR A 179 17.73 15.79 1.25
CA THR A 179 18.52 16.22 2.42
C THR A 179 20.02 16.28 2.13
N VAL A 180 20.52 15.35 1.30
CA VAL A 180 21.97 15.22 1.05
C VAL A 180 22.43 15.98 -0.19
N LEU A 181 21.55 16.23 -1.16
CA LEU A 181 21.91 16.88 -2.42
C LEU A 181 21.79 18.40 -2.38
N PRO A 182 22.62 19.13 -3.15
CA PRO A 182 22.39 20.55 -3.44
C PRO A 182 21.04 20.77 -4.12
N LYS A 183 20.38 21.90 -3.84
CA LYS A 183 19.03 22.22 -4.36
C LYS A 183 18.85 22.03 -5.89
N PRO A 184 19.82 22.42 -6.75
CA PRO A 184 19.69 22.20 -8.19
C PRO A 184 19.64 20.72 -8.58
N ASP A 185 20.27 19.86 -7.80
CA ASP A 185 20.42 18.43 -8.10
C ASP A 185 19.31 17.57 -7.46
N VAL A 186 18.56 18.11 -6.49
CA VAL A 186 17.46 17.41 -5.80
C VAL A 186 16.45 16.79 -6.78
N PRO A 187 15.97 17.47 -7.84
CA PRO A 187 15.04 16.86 -8.79
C PRO A 187 15.63 15.64 -9.51
N VAL A 188 16.92 15.69 -9.86
CA VAL A 188 17.63 14.58 -10.50
C VAL A 188 17.77 13.41 -9.52
N GLY A 189 18.17 13.67 -8.29
CA GLY A 189 18.28 12.66 -7.24
C GLY A 189 16.95 11.96 -6.92
N VAL A 190 15.86 12.73 -6.76
CA VAL A 190 14.52 12.19 -6.55
C VAL A 190 14.05 11.36 -7.75
N SER A 191 14.34 11.81 -8.97
CA SER A 191 14.03 11.03 -10.18
C SER A 191 14.77 9.71 -10.22
N LEU A 192 16.04 9.67 -9.79
CA LEU A 192 16.82 8.44 -9.66
C LEU A 192 16.24 7.48 -8.62
N MET A 193 15.74 8.00 -7.48
CA MET A 193 15.05 7.18 -6.46
C MET A 193 13.78 6.55 -7.02
N TYR A 194 12.95 7.31 -7.76
CA TYR A 194 11.75 6.78 -8.40
C TYR A 194 12.08 5.78 -9.50
N PHE A 195 13.11 6.05 -10.31
CA PHE A 195 13.59 5.10 -11.31
C PHE A 195 13.97 3.76 -10.67
N GLY A 196 14.76 3.78 -9.60
CA GLY A 196 15.11 2.59 -8.83
C GLY A 196 13.88 1.87 -8.26
N ASN A 197 12.92 2.61 -7.73
CA ASN A 197 11.68 2.05 -7.19
C ASN A 197 10.84 1.35 -8.27
N PHE A 198 10.63 1.99 -9.43
CA PHE A 198 9.84 1.39 -10.52
C PHE A 198 10.54 0.22 -11.18
N MET A 199 11.85 0.33 -11.43
CA MET A 199 12.65 -0.76 -12.00
C MET A 199 12.70 -1.96 -11.04
N GLY A 200 12.98 -1.71 -9.76
CA GLY A 200 12.97 -2.75 -8.73
C GLY A 200 11.60 -3.42 -8.62
N SER A 201 10.52 -2.64 -8.59
CA SER A 201 9.15 -3.18 -8.54
C SER A 201 8.82 -4.04 -9.77
N ALA A 202 9.20 -3.60 -10.97
CA ALA A 202 8.94 -4.35 -12.21
C ALA A 202 9.70 -5.68 -12.25
N ILE A 203 10.99 -5.67 -11.90
CA ILE A 203 11.82 -6.89 -11.85
C ILE A 203 11.26 -7.87 -10.81
N LEU A 204 11.03 -7.38 -9.58
CA LEU A 204 10.58 -8.24 -8.48
C LEU A 204 9.17 -8.79 -8.70
N LEU A 205 8.27 -8.02 -9.31
CA LEU A 205 6.96 -8.51 -9.72
C LEU A 205 7.08 -9.65 -10.74
N SER A 206 7.96 -9.51 -11.73
CA SER A 206 8.21 -10.58 -12.71
C SER A 206 8.79 -11.84 -12.06
N VAL A 207 9.72 -11.67 -11.11
CA VAL A 207 10.31 -12.78 -10.34
C VAL A 207 9.24 -13.48 -9.50
N ALA A 208 8.43 -12.72 -8.76
CA ALA A 208 7.33 -13.24 -7.96
C ALA A 208 6.32 -14.02 -8.81
N GLN A 209 5.94 -13.49 -9.98
CA GLN A 209 5.04 -14.16 -10.91
C GLN A 209 5.65 -15.47 -11.44
N ASN A 210 6.93 -15.46 -11.81
CA ASN A 210 7.59 -16.66 -12.29
C ASN A 210 7.70 -17.75 -11.21
N ILE A 211 8.02 -17.36 -9.97
CA ILE A 211 8.04 -18.29 -8.82
C ILE A 211 6.65 -18.87 -8.60
N LEU A 212 5.62 -18.02 -8.58
CA LEU A 212 4.23 -18.48 -8.40
C LEU A 212 3.84 -19.48 -9.48
N ASN A 213 4.08 -19.15 -10.75
CA ASN A 213 3.78 -20.01 -11.88
C ASN A 213 4.53 -21.34 -11.80
N SER A 214 5.84 -21.30 -11.53
CA SER A 214 6.69 -22.49 -11.43
C SER A 214 6.28 -23.39 -10.26
N GLN A 215 6.01 -22.81 -9.10
CA GLN A 215 5.55 -23.55 -7.92
C GLN A 215 4.16 -24.14 -8.13
N LEU A 216 3.27 -23.41 -8.77
CA LEU A 216 1.92 -23.88 -9.06
C LEU A 216 1.96 -25.04 -10.06
N LEU A 217 2.71 -24.93 -11.15
CA LEU A 217 2.91 -26.02 -12.11
C LEU A 217 3.52 -27.28 -11.45
N TYR A 218 4.56 -27.09 -10.63
CA TYR A 218 5.20 -28.20 -9.91
C TYR A 218 4.25 -28.91 -8.94
N ARG A 219 3.41 -28.17 -8.22
CA ARG A 219 2.51 -28.74 -7.20
C ARG A 219 1.24 -29.34 -7.82
N LEU A 220 0.73 -28.76 -8.89
CA LEU A 220 -0.45 -29.26 -9.58
C LEU A 220 -0.14 -30.51 -10.43
N SER A 221 1.09 -30.66 -10.93
CA SER A 221 1.48 -31.86 -11.69
C SER A 221 1.41 -33.15 -10.86
N ALA A 222 1.49 -33.03 -9.53
CA ALA A 222 1.33 -34.15 -8.60
C ALA A 222 -0.14 -34.58 -8.39
N ILE A 223 -1.11 -33.82 -8.90
CA ILE A 223 -2.55 -34.11 -8.73
C ILE A 223 -3.07 -34.81 -9.99
N PRO A 224 -3.46 -36.10 -9.91
CA PRO A 224 -4.09 -36.79 -11.03
C PRO A 224 -5.41 -36.10 -11.39
N SER A 225 -5.74 -36.00 -12.67
CA SER A 225 -7.01 -35.44 -13.21
C SER A 225 -7.08 -33.91 -13.36
N ILE A 226 -5.99 -33.17 -13.13
CA ILE A 226 -5.93 -31.73 -13.40
C ILE A 226 -4.88 -31.44 -14.48
N ASN A 227 -5.22 -30.55 -15.43
CA ASN A 227 -4.21 -29.94 -16.30
C ASN A 227 -3.66 -28.67 -15.63
N PRO A 228 -2.39 -28.65 -15.19
CA PRO A 228 -1.78 -27.50 -14.52
C PRO A 228 -1.83 -26.20 -15.34
N GLU A 229 -1.73 -26.29 -16.67
CA GLU A 229 -1.73 -25.12 -17.56
C GLU A 229 -3.11 -24.45 -17.62
N THR A 230 -4.19 -25.23 -17.57
CA THR A 230 -5.55 -24.71 -17.54
C THR A 230 -5.83 -23.94 -16.24
N VAL A 231 -5.32 -24.44 -15.10
CA VAL A 231 -5.44 -23.74 -13.82
C VAL A 231 -4.56 -22.49 -13.78
N LEU A 232 -3.38 -22.54 -14.39
CA LEU A 232 -2.48 -21.39 -14.48
C LEU A 232 -3.09 -20.25 -15.33
N ASN A 233 -3.58 -20.57 -16.54
CA ASN A 233 -4.08 -19.58 -17.49
C ASN A 233 -5.41 -18.94 -17.07
N ASN A 234 -6.28 -19.73 -16.45
CA ASN A 234 -7.57 -19.25 -15.97
C ASN A 234 -7.52 -18.75 -14.53
N GLY A 235 -6.39 -18.92 -13.82
CA GLY A 235 -6.18 -18.46 -12.44
C GLY A 235 -7.22 -18.97 -11.43
N VAL A 236 -7.51 -18.14 -10.43
CA VAL A 236 -8.42 -18.43 -9.30
C VAL A 236 -9.84 -18.75 -9.76
N THR A 237 -10.26 -18.27 -10.94
CA THR A 237 -11.58 -18.59 -11.53
C THR A 237 -11.76 -20.06 -11.88
N SER A 238 -10.68 -20.79 -12.20
CA SER A 238 -10.74 -22.26 -12.34
C SER A 238 -11.05 -22.98 -11.03
N LEU A 239 -10.85 -22.34 -9.87
CA LEU A 239 -11.07 -22.98 -8.56
C LEU A 239 -12.55 -23.12 -8.20
N THR A 240 -13.43 -22.37 -8.87
CA THR A 240 -14.88 -22.38 -8.66
C THR A 240 -15.55 -23.60 -9.28
N ASP A 241 -14.99 -24.12 -10.38
CA ASP A 241 -15.57 -25.23 -11.15
C ASP A 241 -14.95 -26.60 -10.82
N LEU A 242 -14.05 -26.65 -9.83
CA LEU A 242 -13.38 -27.89 -9.44
C LEU A 242 -14.32 -28.80 -8.61
N PRO A 243 -14.29 -30.13 -8.87
CA PRO A 243 -14.92 -31.11 -8.00
C PRO A 243 -14.49 -30.95 -6.54
N THR A 244 -15.45 -31.07 -5.61
CA THR A 244 -15.22 -30.92 -4.17
C THR A 244 -14.12 -31.84 -3.63
N SER A 245 -13.92 -33.00 -4.27
CA SER A 245 -12.90 -34.00 -3.89
C SER A 245 -11.45 -33.53 -4.09
N ILE A 246 -11.17 -32.65 -5.07
CA ILE A 246 -9.81 -32.18 -5.39
C ILE A 246 -9.58 -30.72 -5.00
N ARG A 247 -10.67 -29.98 -4.76
CA ARG A 247 -10.63 -28.55 -4.41
C ARG A 247 -9.71 -28.24 -3.24
N MET A 248 -9.72 -29.05 -2.18
CA MET A 248 -8.87 -28.82 -1.01
C MET A 248 -7.38 -29.02 -1.36
N THR A 249 -7.05 -30.09 -2.08
CA THR A 249 -5.67 -30.38 -2.51
C THR A 249 -5.12 -29.26 -3.39
N VAL A 250 -5.94 -28.72 -4.29
CA VAL A 250 -5.56 -27.58 -5.16
C VAL A 250 -5.37 -26.31 -4.35
N LEU A 251 -6.25 -26.01 -3.39
CA LEU A 251 -6.12 -24.84 -2.52
C LEU A 251 -4.85 -24.89 -1.67
N VAL A 252 -4.49 -26.06 -1.15
CA VAL A 252 -3.23 -26.25 -0.42
C VAL A 252 -2.02 -26.04 -1.34
N ALA A 253 -2.04 -26.60 -2.55
CA ALA A 253 -1.00 -26.38 -3.55
C ALA A 253 -0.83 -24.89 -3.90
N TYR A 254 -1.94 -24.18 -4.08
CA TYR A 254 -1.96 -22.75 -4.38
C TYR A 254 -1.43 -21.91 -3.22
N ASN A 255 -1.86 -22.20 -1.99
CA ASN A 255 -1.37 -21.52 -0.79
C ASN A 255 0.13 -21.72 -0.61
N GLU A 256 0.64 -22.94 -0.78
CA GLU A 256 2.08 -23.20 -0.68
C GLU A 256 2.90 -22.46 -1.75
N ALA A 257 2.38 -22.34 -2.97
CA ALA A 257 3.00 -21.54 -4.02
C ALA A 257 3.06 -20.05 -3.63
N ILE A 258 1.98 -19.49 -3.09
CA ILE A 258 1.94 -18.11 -2.58
C ILE A 258 2.90 -17.92 -1.39
N ARG A 259 2.98 -18.88 -0.47
CA ARG A 259 3.93 -18.82 0.66
C ARG A 259 5.37 -18.70 0.18
N HIS A 260 5.76 -19.41 -0.88
CA HIS A 260 7.10 -19.28 -1.46
C HIS A 260 7.36 -17.87 -2.01
N VAL A 261 6.34 -17.21 -2.58
CA VAL A 261 6.44 -15.80 -2.99
C VAL A 261 6.67 -14.90 -1.78
N PHE A 262 5.95 -15.09 -0.68
CA PHE A 262 6.16 -14.33 0.56
C PHE A 262 7.54 -14.57 1.18
N LEU A 263 8.07 -15.79 1.08
CA LEU A 263 9.43 -16.10 1.53
C LEU A 263 10.47 -15.30 0.75
N VAL A 264 10.35 -15.24 -0.57
CA VAL A 264 11.26 -14.44 -1.40
C VAL A 264 11.10 -12.95 -1.11
N ALA A 265 9.87 -12.46 -0.92
CA ALA A 265 9.63 -11.09 -0.48
C ALA A 265 10.33 -10.79 0.86
N LEU A 266 10.24 -11.69 1.84
CA LEU A 266 10.95 -11.57 3.13
C LEU A 266 12.47 -11.46 2.94
N ILE A 267 13.06 -12.34 2.12
CA ILE A 267 14.51 -12.31 1.83
C ILE A 267 14.91 -10.96 1.23
N LEU A 268 14.12 -10.44 0.29
CA LEU A 268 14.35 -9.14 -0.34
C LEU A 268 14.25 -7.98 0.65
N VAL A 269 13.28 -8.01 1.58
CA VAL A 269 13.19 -7.01 2.66
C VAL A 269 14.44 -7.05 3.53
N CYS A 270 14.89 -8.25 3.92
CA CYS A 270 16.11 -8.41 4.71
C CYS A 270 17.35 -7.88 3.96
N MET A 271 17.47 -8.13 2.66
CA MET A 271 18.56 -7.57 1.84
C MET A 271 18.48 -6.04 1.73
N SER A 272 17.28 -5.47 1.64
CA SER A 272 17.10 -4.01 1.61
C SER A 272 17.56 -3.31 2.90
N MET A 273 17.63 -4.05 4.02
CA MET A 273 18.19 -3.56 5.28
C MET A 273 19.66 -3.16 5.12
N LEU A 274 20.45 -3.84 4.29
CA LEU A 274 21.83 -3.47 4.01
C LEU A 274 21.92 -2.08 3.37
N GLY A 275 20.99 -1.78 2.45
CA GLY A 275 20.87 -0.46 1.84
C GLY A 275 20.38 0.62 2.83
N ALA A 276 19.54 0.26 3.79
CA ALA A 276 19.12 1.20 4.83
C ALA A 276 20.27 1.53 5.80
N LEU A 277 21.10 0.53 6.13
CA LEU A 277 22.25 0.71 7.02
C LEU A 277 23.37 1.54 6.39
N SER A 278 23.47 1.52 5.05
CA SER A 278 24.45 2.35 4.32
C SER A 278 24.03 3.80 4.14
N LEU A 279 22.80 4.18 4.48
CA LEU A 279 22.35 5.56 4.40
C LEU A 279 23.08 6.45 5.40
N GLU A 280 23.54 7.62 4.91
CA GLU A 280 24.14 8.64 5.77
C GLU A 280 23.16 9.10 6.85
N TRP A 281 23.64 9.26 8.08
CA TRP A 281 22.86 9.76 9.21
C TRP A 281 22.84 11.28 9.21
N ARG A 282 22.18 11.88 8.20
CA ARG A 282 22.08 13.34 8.07
C ARG A 282 20.82 13.91 8.68
N SER A 283 20.96 15.12 9.24
CA SER A 283 19.86 15.87 9.81
C SER A 283 19.06 16.62 8.74
N THR A 284 17.79 16.27 8.61
CA THR A 284 16.79 16.97 7.78
C THR A 284 16.50 18.41 8.26
N LYS A 285 16.93 18.76 9.48
CA LYS A 285 16.73 20.10 10.07
C LYS A 285 17.75 21.12 9.58
N GLU A 286 18.96 20.70 9.22
CA GLU A 286 20.04 21.57 8.73
C GLU A 286 19.77 22.06 7.31
N ALA A 287 19.25 21.18 6.44
CA ALA A 287 18.81 21.53 5.09
C ALA A 287 17.70 22.61 5.07
N HIS A 288 16.78 22.57 6.05
CA HIS A 288 15.75 23.60 6.24
C HIS A 288 16.28 24.93 6.81
N GLY A 289 17.42 24.90 7.51
CA GLY A 289 18.09 26.09 8.03
C GLY A 289 18.68 26.95 6.92
N GLN A 290 19.37 26.32 5.96
CA GLN A 290 19.95 27.03 4.82
C GLN A 290 18.91 27.60 3.85
N GLU A 291 17.71 26.98 3.76
CA GLU A 291 16.58 27.51 3.00
C GLU A 291 16.13 28.88 3.52
N LYS A 292 16.07 29.07 4.84
CA LYS A 292 15.67 30.37 5.43
C LYS A 292 16.73 31.46 5.34
N VAL A 293 18.01 31.09 5.34
CA VAL A 293 19.11 32.07 5.27
C VAL A 293 19.18 32.66 3.87
N HIS A 294 19.17 31.83 2.82
CA HIS A 294 19.23 32.34 1.44
C HIS A 294 18.02 33.18 1.02
N THR A 295 16.80 32.84 1.46
CA THR A 295 15.61 33.66 1.16
C THR A 295 15.62 35.01 1.88
N LYS A 296 16.34 35.12 3.02
CA LYS A 296 16.53 36.41 3.72
C LYS A 296 17.66 37.26 3.13
N THR A 297 18.62 36.67 2.42
CA THR A 297 19.70 37.42 1.76
C THR A 297 19.33 37.85 0.34
N ALA A 298 18.32 37.22 -0.26
CA ALA A 298 17.81 37.52 -1.59
C ALA A 298 16.57 38.44 -1.60
N ALA A 299 16.16 38.95 -0.44
CA ALA A 299 15.10 39.94 -0.25
C ALA A 299 15.69 41.21 0.36
#